data_AF-A0A1Y1UZR1-F1
#
_entry.id   AF-A0A1Y1UZR1-F1
#
_cell.length_a   1.000
_cell.length_b   1.000
_cell.length_c   1.000
_cell.angle_alpha   90.00
_cell.angle_beta   90.00
_cell.angle_gamma   90.00
#
_symmetry.space_group_name_H-M   'P 1'
#
loop_
_entity.id
_entity.type
_entity.pdbx_description
1 polymer ?
#
loop_
_entity_poly.entity_id
_entity_poly.type
_entity_poly.pdbx_seq_one_letter_code
_entity_poly.pdbx_strand_id
1 'polypeptide(L)'
;MIQPNHLIEEKDFDEVISAIEYNVPIAYLDLLIEKKNYPLNKFIIFKNGEIKSPLYSAIANNHFKIADFIISKGGDINFTQHNINIVKLLIEKNLLTTKVLSYLLNKNWNIMEIKDYIYDYSFNFNLASKYIKYKCDKNFVIKLLKIYQSKKSISKDQFDKIIINERNFDVPYQWYYRCIYCSSFDQLKFFSCYDIPSSIREKIEFIMDNNNDIIYPGFSLKLYEFIINYKYKNIFLNNILDINHLNRYLNKILIKKRMELSQFIKNGNMERIFYFYQENEILISDINSSDYDVLTNCITSGFSIDSLKKIISLFSYTNFNYEIPNSLINESVPLVIYTLLINRRDVCTFLISKGADINYRFLDKDNSFNNVIQFLIHQKNFSYENFDYIIEILKNKFKKIEKLNIPQYILKLLIKEKKNKTFLLLVKEFLHYNDFQDEWYTFALKNDNYKIIENLFVIDKRSSEQKVKYILKELKKAGGDDKILTYYLQQ
;
A
#
# COMPACT_ATOMS: atom_id res chain seq x y z
N MET A 1 -18.34 -36.73 -0.70
CA MET A 1 -18.66 -38.17 -0.60
C MET A 1 -20.18 -38.31 -0.59
N ILE A 2 -20.77 -38.72 -1.71
CA ILE A 2 -22.21 -39.00 -1.80
C ILE A 2 -22.35 -40.51 -1.57
N GLN A 3 -23.12 -40.94 -0.56
CA GLN A 3 -23.42 -42.36 -0.40
C GLN A 3 -24.42 -42.80 -1.47
N PRO A 4 -24.12 -43.84 -2.27
CA PRO A 4 -25.02 -44.36 -3.28
C PRO A 4 -25.93 -45.43 -2.66
N ASN A 5 -26.77 -45.05 -1.70
CA ASN A 5 -27.85 -45.93 -1.27
C ASN A 5 -29.05 -45.65 -2.16
N HIS A 6 -29.08 -46.31 -3.33
CA HIS A 6 -30.25 -46.90 -4.00
C HIS A 6 -29.86 -47.37 -5.41
N LEU A 7 -29.64 -48.68 -5.55
CA LEU A 7 -29.73 -49.49 -6.78
C LEU A 7 -28.91 -49.05 -8.01
N ILE A 8 -27.58 -49.15 -7.96
CA ILE A 8 -26.73 -49.28 -9.15
C ILE A 8 -25.80 -50.47 -8.92
N GLU A 9 -25.89 -51.51 -9.75
CA GLU A 9 -24.95 -52.63 -9.72
C GLU A 9 -23.54 -52.13 -10.09
N GLU A 10 -22.59 -52.31 -9.18
CA GLU A 10 -21.19 -51.99 -9.43
C GLU A 10 -20.57 -53.01 -10.38
N LYS A 11 -19.85 -52.54 -11.39
CA LYS A 11 -19.16 -53.41 -12.37
C LYS A 11 -17.64 -53.35 -12.22
N ASP A 12 -16.97 -54.49 -12.42
CA ASP A 12 -15.51 -54.52 -12.59
C ASP A 12 -15.09 -54.11 -14.00
N PHE A 13 -15.95 -54.38 -14.99
CA PHE A 13 -15.64 -54.24 -16.40
C PHE A 13 -16.90 -53.93 -17.21
N ASP A 14 -16.77 -53.05 -18.19
CA ASP A 14 -17.80 -52.82 -19.20
C ASP A 14 -17.17 -52.75 -20.60
N GLU A 15 -17.44 -53.78 -21.41
CA GLU A 15 -16.80 -53.97 -22.71
C GLU A 15 -17.05 -52.81 -23.68
N VAL A 16 -18.23 -52.18 -23.64
CA VAL A 16 -18.55 -51.05 -24.53
C VAL A 16 -17.80 -49.81 -24.07
N ILE A 17 -17.77 -49.54 -22.77
CA ILE A 17 -16.97 -48.43 -22.21
C ILE A 17 -15.48 -48.62 -22.54
N SER A 18 -14.92 -49.81 -22.29
CA SER A 18 -13.52 -50.09 -22.60
C SER A 18 -13.24 -49.95 -24.10
N ALA A 19 -14.12 -50.44 -24.97
CA ALA A 19 -13.97 -50.28 -26.42
C ALA A 19 -13.93 -48.79 -26.84
N ILE A 20 -14.78 -47.95 -26.23
CA ILE A 20 -14.77 -46.49 -26.44
C ILE A 20 -13.45 -45.87 -25.97
N GLU A 21 -12.98 -46.25 -24.78
CA GLU A 21 -11.73 -45.74 -24.19
C GLU A 21 -10.48 -46.20 -24.97
N TYR A 22 -10.51 -47.34 -25.63
CA TYR A 22 -9.45 -47.81 -26.53
C TYR A 22 -9.52 -47.26 -27.96
N ASN A 23 -10.48 -46.37 -28.25
CA ASN A 23 -10.67 -45.77 -29.58
C ASN A 23 -10.82 -46.79 -30.71
N VAL A 24 -11.59 -47.87 -30.47
CA VAL A 24 -11.80 -48.91 -31.49
C VAL A 24 -12.48 -48.36 -32.76
N PRO A 25 -12.37 -49.05 -33.91
CA PRO A 25 -13.09 -48.65 -35.12
C PRO A 25 -14.60 -48.54 -34.89
N ILE A 26 -15.23 -47.50 -35.44
CA ILE A 26 -16.69 -47.24 -35.29
C ILE A 26 -17.52 -48.45 -35.69
N ALA A 27 -17.13 -49.17 -36.76
CA ALA A 27 -17.84 -50.37 -37.19
C ALA A 27 -17.84 -51.48 -36.13
N TYR A 28 -16.74 -51.64 -35.39
CA TYR A 28 -16.67 -52.61 -34.31
C TYR A 28 -17.50 -52.17 -33.10
N LEU A 29 -17.44 -50.87 -32.75
CA LEU A 29 -18.27 -50.30 -31.69
C LEU A 29 -19.76 -50.42 -32.01
N ASP A 30 -20.17 -50.21 -33.26
CA ASP A 30 -21.57 -50.33 -33.70
C ASP A 30 -22.08 -51.76 -33.51
N LEU A 31 -21.32 -52.74 -33.98
CA LEU A 31 -21.62 -54.16 -33.78
C LEU A 31 -21.74 -54.53 -32.29
N LEU A 32 -20.88 -53.98 -31.43
CA LEU A 32 -20.93 -54.21 -29.99
C LEU A 32 -22.19 -53.61 -29.34
N ILE A 33 -22.55 -52.37 -29.71
CA ILE A 33 -23.74 -51.68 -29.19
C ILE A 33 -25.01 -52.44 -29.62
N GLU A 34 -25.10 -52.82 -30.89
CA GLU A 34 -26.27 -53.53 -31.45
C GLU A 34 -26.44 -54.91 -30.83
N LYS A 35 -25.38 -55.74 -30.79
CA LYS A 35 -25.45 -57.11 -30.24
C LYS A 35 -25.87 -57.13 -28.76
N LYS A 36 -25.50 -56.10 -28.01
CA LYS A 36 -25.76 -56.02 -26.56
C LYS A 36 -27.01 -55.21 -26.21
N ASN A 37 -27.67 -54.62 -27.19
CA ASN A 37 -28.73 -53.63 -26.97
C ASN A 37 -28.30 -52.58 -25.92
N TYR A 38 -27.09 -52.03 -26.09
CA TYR A 38 -26.41 -51.31 -25.01
C TYR A 38 -27.05 -49.93 -24.74
N PRO A 39 -27.39 -49.59 -23.48
CA PRO A 39 -28.00 -48.31 -23.17
C PRO A 39 -26.98 -47.16 -23.26
N LEU A 40 -27.13 -46.30 -24.26
CA LEU A 40 -26.22 -45.16 -24.50
C LEU A 40 -26.37 -44.04 -23.45
N ASN A 41 -27.57 -43.90 -22.89
CA ASN A 41 -27.93 -42.88 -21.90
C ASN A 41 -28.00 -43.51 -20.50
N LYS A 42 -26.83 -43.90 -19.97
CA LYS A 42 -26.71 -44.50 -18.64
C LYS A 42 -25.35 -44.18 -18.04
N PHE A 43 -25.32 -43.87 -16.75
CA PHE A 43 -24.09 -43.88 -15.96
C PHE A 43 -23.91 -45.23 -15.28
N ILE A 44 -22.68 -45.73 -15.30
CA ILE A 44 -22.23 -46.98 -14.70
C ILE A 44 -21.22 -46.63 -13.61
N ILE A 45 -21.41 -47.21 -12.43
CA ILE A 45 -20.48 -47.12 -11.32
C ILE A 45 -19.59 -48.37 -11.37
N PHE A 46 -18.28 -48.16 -11.40
CA PHE A 46 -17.29 -49.22 -11.35
C PHE A 46 -16.86 -49.47 -9.90
N LYS A 47 -16.38 -50.67 -9.57
CA LYS A 47 -15.96 -51.02 -8.19
C LYS A 47 -14.83 -50.14 -7.65
N ASN A 48 -14.04 -49.53 -8.53
CA ASN A 48 -13.03 -48.54 -8.16
C ASN A 48 -13.63 -47.15 -7.80
N GLY A 49 -14.96 -47.03 -7.80
CA GLY A 49 -15.69 -45.79 -7.55
C GLY A 49 -15.78 -44.85 -8.76
N GLU A 50 -15.27 -45.24 -9.94
CA GLU A 50 -15.41 -44.43 -11.14
C GLU A 50 -16.83 -44.47 -11.68
N ILE A 51 -17.32 -43.31 -12.10
CA ILE A 51 -18.62 -43.17 -12.74
C ILE A 51 -18.39 -42.83 -14.20
N LYS A 52 -18.91 -43.65 -15.12
CA LYS A 52 -18.74 -43.44 -16.56
C LYS A 52 -20.05 -43.63 -17.31
N SER A 53 -20.22 -42.90 -18.40
CA SER A 53 -21.20 -43.20 -19.45
C SER A 53 -20.47 -43.38 -20.78
N PRO A 54 -21.07 -44.00 -21.80
CA PRO A 54 -20.47 -44.12 -23.13
C PRO A 54 -20.00 -42.76 -23.66
N LEU A 55 -20.86 -41.76 -23.56
CA LEU A 55 -20.58 -40.43 -24.07
C LEU A 55 -19.56 -39.68 -23.20
N TYR A 56 -19.61 -39.80 -21.87
CA TYR A 56 -18.56 -39.28 -20.98
C TYR A 56 -17.19 -39.89 -21.34
N SER A 57 -17.10 -41.21 -21.51
CA SER A 57 -15.84 -41.91 -21.76
C SER A 57 -15.22 -41.49 -23.09
N ALA A 58 -16.04 -41.32 -24.13
CA ALA A 58 -15.59 -40.80 -25.42
C ALA A 58 -15.07 -39.36 -25.31
N ILE A 59 -15.80 -38.49 -24.60
CA ILE A 59 -15.45 -37.07 -24.47
C ILE A 59 -14.21 -36.88 -23.57
N ALA A 60 -14.14 -37.57 -22.43
CA ALA A 60 -13.03 -37.55 -21.49
C ALA A 60 -11.70 -37.93 -22.14
N ASN A 61 -11.74 -38.89 -23.09
CA ASN A 61 -10.56 -39.32 -23.86
C ASN A 61 -10.36 -38.54 -25.17
N ASN A 62 -11.12 -37.46 -25.42
CA ASN A 62 -11.07 -36.68 -26.66
C ASN A 62 -11.38 -37.48 -27.93
N HIS A 63 -12.07 -38.61 -27.83
CA HIS A 63 -12.51 -39.44 -28.96
C HIS A 63 -13.77 -38.87 -29.61
N PHE A 64 -13.69 -37.63 -30.11
CA PHE A 64 -14.87 -36.88 -30.58
C PHE A 64 -15.60 -37.56 -31.76
N LYS A 65 -14.90 -38.32 -32.60
CA LYS A 65 -15.55 -39.11 -33.66
C LYS A 65 -16.45 -40.22 -33.09
N ILE A 66 -16.01 -40.87 -32.02
CA ILE A 66 -16.82 -41.86 -31.30
C ILE A 66 -17.96 -41.15 -30.56
N ALA A 67 -17.71 -39.99 -29.95
CA ALA A 67 -18.77 -39.20 -29.32
C ALA A 67 -19.84 -38.75 -30.33
N ASP A 68 -19.44 -38.29 -31.53
CA ASP A 68 -20.35 -37.95 -32.63
C ASP A 68 -21.19 -39.15 -33.05
N PHE A 69 -20.57 -40.32 -33.18
CA PHE A 69 -21.24 -41.57 -33.49
C PHE A 69 -22.26 -41.96 -32.41
N ILE A 70 -21.88 -41.92 -31.13
CA ILE A 70 -22.78 -42.20 -29.99
C ILE A 70 -23.99 -41.25 -30.01
N ILE A 71 -23.77 -39.95 -30.23
CA ILE A 71 -24.85 -38.95 -30.36
C ILE A 71 -25.77 -39.31 -31.54
N SER A 72 -25.21 -39.71 -32.68
CA SER A 72 -25.99 -40.09 -33.87
C SER A 72 -26.88 -41.33 -33.65
N LYS A 73 -26.50 -42.21 -32.71
CA LYS A 73 -27.29 -43.38 -32.29
C LYS A 73 -28.27 -43.07 -31.14
N GLY A 74 -28.45 -41.81 -30.76
CA GLY A 74 -29.39 -41.37 -29.73
C GLY A 74 -28.77 -41.08 -28.36
N GLY A 75 -27.44 -41.02 -28.27
CA GLY A 75 -26.75 -40.54 -27.08
C GLY A 75 -27.07 -39.07 -26.78
N ASP A 76 -27.54 -38.78 -25.58
CA ASP A 76 -27.88 -37.46 -25.11
C ASP A 76 -26.70 -36.82 -24.37
N ILE A 77 -26.16 -35.74 -24.94
CA ILE A 77 -25.07 -34.96 -24.34
C ILE A 77 -25.48 -34.26 -23.04
N ASN A 78 -26.78 -34.06 -22.85
CA ASN A 78 -27.39 -33.45 -21.67
C ASN A 78 -27.92 -34.49 -20.69
N PHE A 79 -27.60 -35.77 -20.90
CA PHE A 79 -28.10 -36.83 -20.05
C PHE A 79 -27.68 -36.59 -18.60
N THR A 80 -28.67 -36.60 -17.71
CA THR A 80 -28.49 -36.47 -16.27
C THR A 80 -29.11 -37.66 -15.55
N GLN A 81 -28.45 -38.13 -14.50
CA GLN A 81 -28.95 -39.21 -13.66
C GLN A 81 -28.48 -38.98 -12.22
N HIS A 82 -29.40 -38.93 -11.26
CA HIS A 82 -29.07 -38.72 -9.83
C HIS A 82 -28.13 -37.52 -9.57
N ASN A 83 -28.37 -36.38 -10.23
CA ASN A 83 -27.52 -35.18 -10.18
C ASN A 83 -26.06 -35.39 -10.65
N ILE A 84 -25.84 -36.42 -11.47
CA ILE A 84 -24.62 -36.66 -12.22
C ILE A 84 -24.89 -36.32 -13.68
N ASN A 85 -24.00 -35.52 -14.27
CA ASN A 85 -23.99 -35.21 -15.69
C ASN A 85 -22.54 -35.31 -16.20
N ILE A 86 -22.37 -35.34 -17.52
CA ILE A 86 -21.05 -35.51 -18.16
C ILE A 86 -20.06 -34.42 -17.71
N VAL A 87 -20.51 -33.17 -17.61
CA VAL A 87 -19.62 -32.03 -17.37
C VAL A 87 -19.18 -31.94 -15.92
N LYS A 88 -20.06 -32.27 -14.97
CA LYS A 88 -19.72 -32.40 -13.56
C LYS A 88 -18.61 -33.43 -13.37
N LEU A 89 -18.71 -34.58 -14.03
CA LEU A 89 -17.64 -35.60 -13.99
C LEU A 89 -16.34 -35.10 -14.61
N LEU A 90 -16.41 -34.42 -15.76
CA LEU A 90 -15.24 -33.82 -16.40
C LEU A 90 -14.56 -32.78 -15.49
N ILE A 91 -15.33 -32.00 -14.73
CA ILE A 91 -14.81 -31.02 -13.77
C ILE A 91 -14.17 -31.72 -12.57
N GLU A 92 -14.89 -32.64 -11.92
CA GLU A 92 -14.41 -33.39 -10.74
C GLU A 92 -13.10 -34.14 -11.02
N LYS A 93 -12.87 -34.53 -12.27
CA LYS A 93 -11.66 -35.23 -12.72
C LYS A 93 -10.62 -34.31 -13.38
N ASN A 94 -10.83 -32.99 -13.42
CA ASN A 94 -9.96 -32.02 -14.11
C ASN A 94 -9.74 -32.32 -15.61
N LEU A 95 -10.75 -32.89 -16.29
CA LEU A 95 -10.73 -33.26 -17.71
C LEU A 95 -11.44 -32.23 -18.60
N LEU A 96 -12.10 -31.21 -18.05
CA LEU A 96 -12.73 -30.12 -18.81
C LEU A 96 -11.66 -29.18 -19.39
N THR A 97 -11.07 -29.57 -20.52
CA THR A 97 -10.12 -28.75 -21.28
C THR A 97 -10.84 -27.79 -22.24
N THR A 98 -10.13 -26.80 -22.80
CA THR A 98 -10.70 -25.91 -23.83
C THR A 98 -11.16 -26.67 -25.08
N LYS A 99 -10.49 -27.78 -25.41
CA LYS A 99 -10.85 -28.67 -26.52
C LYS A 99 -12.19 -29.36 -26.25
N VAL A 100 -12.33 -29.95 -25.06
CA VAL A 100 -13.57 -30.60 -24.60
C VAL A 100 -14.71 -29.59 -24.50
N LEU A 101 -14.49 -28.43 -23.88
CA LEU A 101 -15.48 -27.36 -23.79
C LEU A 101 -15.94 -26.90 -25.18
N SER A 102 -15.02 -26.73 -26.14
CA SER A 102 -15.38 -26.36 -27.52
C SER A 102 -16.28 -27.42 -28.17
N TYR A 103 -15.98 -28.70 -27.98
CA TYR A 103 -16.79 -29.79 -28.49
C TYR A 103 -18.19 -29.77 -27.88
N LEU A 104 -18.30 -29.69 -26.55
CA LEU A 104 -19.57 -29.64 -25.83
C LEU A 104 -20.46 -28.48 -26.32
N LEU A 105 -19.89 -27.28 -26.39
CA LEU A 105 -20.59 -26.08 -26.84
C LEU A 105 -21.09 -26.21 -28.30
N ASN A 106 -20.32 -26.87 -29.17
CA ASN A 106 -20.72 -27.11 -30.56
C ASN A 106 -21.83 -28.16 -30.71
N LYS A 107 -22.05 -29.00 -29.69
CA LYS A 107 -23.07 -30.05 -29.68
C LYS A 107 -24.34 -29.67 -28.93
N ASN A 108 -24.59 -28.36 -28.79
CA ASN A 108 -25.77 -27.81 -28.10
C ASN A 108 -25.95 -28.37 -26.68
N TRP A 109 -24.85 -28.66 -26.01
CA TRP A 109 -24.87 -29.01 -24.60
C TRP A 109 -25.47 -27.85 -23.77
N ASN A 110 -26.24 -28.20 -22.74
CA ASN A 110 -26.97 -27.28 -21.89
C ASN A 110 -26.01 -26.49 -21.01
N ILE A 111 -25.76 -25.27 -21.45
CA ILE A 111 -24.86 -24.31 -20.84
C ILE A 111 -25.19 -24.00 -19.36
N MET A 112 -26.45 -24.19 -18.96
CA MET A 112 -26.88 -23.93 -17.58
C MET A 112 -26.27 -24.89 -16.57
N GLU A 113 -25.84 -26.08 -17.01
CA GLU A 113 -25.24 -27.11 -16.15
C GLU A 113 -23.84 -26.71 -15.64
N ILE A 114 -23.15 -25.75 -16.26
CA ILE A 114 -21.92 -25.14 -15.71
C ILE A 114 -22.15 -23.74 -15.18
N LYS A 115 -23.38 -23.25 -15.07
CA LYS A 115 -23.62 -21.87 -14.61
C LYS A 115 -22.91 -21.63 -13.28
N ASP A 116 -23.10 -22.53 -12.32
CA ASP A 116 -22.48 -22.42 -11.00
C ASP A 116 -20.95 -22.50 -11.06
N TYR A 117 -20.41 -23.29 -11.99
CA TYR A 117 -18.98 -23.43 -12.20
C TYR A 117 -18.36 -22.23 -12.93
N ILE A 118 -19.08 -21.59 -13.86
CA ILE A 118 -18.68 -20.33 -14.49
C ILE A 118 -18.48 -19.27 -13.42
N TYR A 119 -19.34 -19.23 -12.40
CA TYR A 119 -19.23 -18.30 -11.28
C TYR A 119 -18.24 -18.77 -10.19
N ASP A 120 -17.65 -19.97 -10.32
CA ASP A 120 -16.66 -20.49 -9.38
C ASP A 120 -15.27 -19.85 -9.64
N TYR A 121 -14.57 -19.54 -8.55
CA TYR A 121 -13.18 -19.09 -8.56
C TYR A 121 -12.23 -20.08 -9.24
N SER A 122 -12.58 -21.37 -9.27
CA SER A 122 -11.77 -22.42 -9.91
C SER A 122 -11.77 -22.35 -11.44
N PHE A 123 -12.74 -21.67 -12.07
CA PHE A 123 -12.83 -21.57 -13.52
C PHE A 123 -11.67 -20.75 -14.10
N ASN A 124 -10.75 -21.42 -14.80
CA ASN A 124 -9.54 -20.76 -15.30
C ASN A 124 -9.82 -19.86 -16.52
N PHE A 125 -8.92 -18.91 -16.76
CA PHE A 125 -9.02 -17.94 -17.84
C PHE A 125 -9.20 -18.56 -19.24
N ASN A 126 -8.55 -19.69 -19.52
CA ASN A 126 -8.63 -20.33 -20.84
C ASN A 126 -10.04 -20.86 -21.12
N LEU A 127 -10.69 -21.44 -20.11
CA LEU A 127 -12.09 -21.89 -20.21
C LEU A 127 -13.04 -20.69 -20.27
N ALA A 128 -12.86 -19.70 -19.39
CA ALA A 128 -13.65 -18.47 -19.33
C ALA A 128 -13.63 -17.69 -20.66
N SER A 129 -12.44 -17.47 -21.21
CA SER A 129 -12.27 -16.76 -22.48
C SER A 129 -12.86 -17.53 -23.65
N LYS A 130 -12.71 -18.87 -23.69
CA LYS A 130 -13.33 -19.71 -24.72
C LYS A 130 -14.86 -19.64 -24.65
N TYR A 131 -15.40 -19.66 -23.43
CA TYR A 131 -16.83 -19.60 -23.18
C TYR A 131 -17.45 -18.26 -23.60
N ILE A 132 -16.88 -17.13 -23.16
CA ILE A 132 -17.34 -15.80 -23.57
C ILE A 132 -17.33 -15.68 -25.09
N LYS A 133 -16.20 -16.02 -25.73
CA LYS A 133 -16.06 -15.98 -27.19
C LYS A 133 -17.15 -16.81 -27.87
N TYR A 134 -17.41 -18.03 -27.40
CA TYR A 134 -18.49 -18.83 -27.98
C TYR A 134 -19.86 -18.13 -27.87
N LYS A 135 -20.18 -17.55 -26.71
CA LYS A 135 -21.49 -16.93 -26.47
C LYS A 135 -21.68 -15.62 -27.25
N CYS A 136 -20.64 -14.79 -27.30
CA CYS A 136 -20.67 -13.48 -27.94
C CYS A 136 -20.43 -13.59 -29.46
N ASP A 137 -19.38 -14.31 -29.89
CA ASP A 137 -18.96 -14.38 -31.29
C ASP A 137 -19.98 -15.14 -32.16
N LYS A 138 -20.65 -16.19 -31.65
CA LYS A 138 -21.58 -17.00 -32.48
C LYS A 138 -22.71 -16.15 -33.05
N ASN A 139 -23.38 -15.38 -32.20
CA ASN A 139 -24.49 -14.53 -32.61
C ASN A 139 -24.00 -13.32 -33.42
N PHE A 140 -22.83 -12.79 -33.08
CA PHE A 140 -22.20 -11.69 -33.79
C PHE A 140 -21.86 -12.05 -35.23
N VAL A 141 -21.15 -13.16 -35.44
CA VAL A 141 -20.75 -13.64 -36.76
C VAL A 141 -21.98 -13.91 -37.60
N ILE A 142 -23.03 -14.54 -37.06
CA ILE A 142 -24.30 -14.74 -37.76
C ILE A 142 -24.92 -13.39 -38.17
N LYS A 143 -24.90 -12.39 -37.28
CA LYS A 143 -25.43 -11.05 -37.57
C LYS A 143 -24.63 -10.33 -38.65
N LEU A 144 -23.30 -10.41 -38.61
CA LEU A 144 -22.42 -9.85 -39.64
C LEU A 144 -22.61 -10.53 -41.00
N LEU A 145 -22.73 -11.86 -41.01
CA LEU A 145 -23.01 -12.63 -42.23
C LEU A 145 -24.36 -12.25 -42.84
N LYS A 146 -25.40 -12.06 -42.02
CA LYS A 146 -26.72 -11.59 -42.49
C LYS A 146 -26.63 -10.18 -43.11
N ILE A 147 -25.89 -9.27 -42.49
CA ILE A 147 -25.66 -7.92 -43.05
C ILE A 147 -24.95 -8.02 -44.40
N TYR A 148 -23.87 -8.79 -44.47
CA TYR A 148 -23.14 -9.04 -45.71
C TYR A 148 -24.03 -9.61 -46.81
N GLN A 149 -24.81 -10.66 -46.50
CA GLN A 149 -25.74 -11.28 -47.44
C GLN A 149 -26.84 -10.32 -47.91
N SER A 150 -27.29 -9.42 -47.06
CA SER A 150 -28.33 -8.43 -47.40
C SER A 150 -27.88 -7.39 -48.42
N LYS A 151 -26.56 -7.26 -48.66
CA LYS A 151 -25.92 -6.22 -49.50
C LYS A 151 -26.27 -4.77 -49.13
N LYS A 152 -26.93 -4.55 -47.98
CA LYS A 152 -27.26 -3.20 -47.49
C LYS A 152 -26.04 -2.62 -46.79
N SER A 153 -25.64 -1.43 -47.20
CA SER A 153 -24.64 -0.65 -46.47
C SER A 153 -25.19 -0.24 -45.10
N ILE A 154 -24.38 -0.38 -44.06
CA ILE A 154 -24.66 0.17 -42.72
C ILE A 154 -23.75 1.35 -42.46
N SER A 155 -24.21 2.32 -41.70
CA SER A 155 -23.36 3.43 -41.26
C SER A 155 -22.37 2.97 -40.20
N LYS A 156 -21.31 3.77 -39.97
CA LYS A 156 -20.35 3.53 -38.89
C LYS A 156 -21.05 3.45 -37.52
N ASP A 157 -21.95 4.38 -37.22
CA ASP A 157 -22.71 4.38 -35.96
C ASP A 157 -23.58 3.12 -35.78
N GLN A 158 -24.16 2.62 -36.88
CA GLN A 158 -24.92 1.36 -36.85
C GLN A 158 -24.01 0.17 -36.58
N PHE A 159 -22.82 0.14 -37.18
CA PHE A 159 -21.82 -0.89 -36.92
C PHE A 159 -21.29 -0.84 -35.49
N ASP A 160 -20.98 0.35 -34.97
CA ASP A 160 -20.51 0.54 -33.60
C ASP A 160 -21.57 0.07 -32.58
N LYS A 161 -22.87 0.35 -32.83
CA LYS A 161 -23.98 -0.20 -32.03
C LYS A 161 -24.05 -1.73 -32.10
N ILE A 162 -23.71 -2.34 -33.23
CA ILE A 162 -23.68 -3.80 -33.36
C ILE A 162 -22.54 -4.40 -32.53
N ILE A 163 -21.37 -3.77 -32.55
CA ILE A 163 -20.21 -4.18 -31.73
C ILE A 163 -20.52 -4.01 -30.24
N ILE A 164 -21.07 -2.87 -29.82
CA ILE A 164 -21.40 -2.62 -28.40
C ILE A 164 -22.43 -3.63 -27.89
N ASN A 165 -23.45 -3.95 -28.69
CA ASN A 165 -24.49 -4.92 -28.30
C ASN A 165 -23.99 -6.37 -28.22
N GLU A 166 -22.92 -6.70 -28.93
CA GLU A 166 -22.28 -8.03 -28.88
C GLU A 166 -21.51 -8.24 -27.58
N ARG A 167 -20.89 -7.16 -27.10
CA ARG A 167 -20.03 -7.10 -25.92
C ARG A 167 -20.81 -6.89 -24.62
N ASN A 168 -22.00 -7.49 -24.53
CA ASN A 168 -22.87 -7.37 -23.35
C ASN A 168 -23.03 -8.74 -22.65
N PHE A 169 -21.91 -9.27 -22.18
CA PHE A 169 -21.85 -10.43 -21.31
C PHE A 169 -21.68 -9.97 -19.87
N ASP A 170 -22.59 -10.39 -19.00
CA ASP A 170 -22.47 -10.16 -17.56
C ASP A 170 -21.32 -11.00 -16.99
N VAL A 171 -20.12 -10.42 -16.96
CA VAL A 171 -18.91 -11.09 -16.47
C VAL A 171 -19.01 -11.31 -14.95
N PRO A 172 -18.84 -12.53 -14.44
CA PRO A 172 -18.76 -12.81 -13.00
C PRO A 172 -17.77 -11.90 -12.26
N TYR A 173 -18.13 -11.33 -11.11
CA TYR A 173 -17.18 -10.56 -10.29
C TYR A 173 -15.99 -11.43 -9.86
N GLN A 174 -16.20 -12.73 -9.68
CA GLN A 174 -15.16 -13.71 -9.31
C GLN A 174 -14.02 -13.75 -10.32
N TRP A 175 -14.30 -13.47 -11.60
CA TRP A 175 -13.27 -13.43 -12.64
C TRP A 175 -12.42 -12.17 -12.53
N TYR A 176 -13.02 -11.02 -12.26
CA TYR A 176 -12.28 -9.80 -11.93
C TYR A 176 -11.47 -9.97 -10.65
N TYR A 177 -12.05 -10.57 -9.62
CA TYR A 177 -11.38 -10.86 -8.35
C TYR A 177 -10.11 -11.68 -8.59
N ARG A 178 -10.22 -12.78 -9.34
CA ARG A 178 -9.09 -13.63 -9.68
C ARG A 178 -8.03 -12.89 -10.49
N CYS A 179 -8.43 -12.05 -11.44
CA CYS A 179 -7.47 -11.26 -12.22
C CYS A 179 -6.69 -10.28 -11.35
N ILE A 180 -7.36 -9.59 -10.41
CA ILE A 180 -6.71 -8.68 -9.46
C ILE A 180 -5.75 -9.48 -8.56
N TYR A 181 -6.22 -10.58 -7.97
CA TYR A 181 -5.41 -11.40 -7.07
C TYR A 181 -4.15 -11.97 -7.75
N CYS A 182 -4.28 -12.45 -8.98
CA CYS A 182 -3.17 -13.00 -9.76
C CYS A 182 -2.36 -11.91 -10.51
N SER A 183 -2.59 -10.62 -10.25
CA SER A 183 -1.98 -9.49 -11.00
C SER A 183 -2.06 -9.64 -12.53
N SER A 184 -3.09 -10.33 -13.03
CA SER A 184 -3.25 -10.70 -14.44
C SER A 184 -4.06 -9.64 -15.19
N PHE A 185 -3.50 -8.44 -15.32
CA PHE A 185 -4.22 -7.28 -15.86
C PHE A 185 -4.61 -7.43 -17.34
N ASP A 186 -3.89 -8.23 -18.14
CA ASP A 186 -4.29 -8.55 -19.51
C ASP A 186 -5.58 -9.38 -19.57
N GLN A 187 -5.78 -10.27 -18.58
CA GLN A 187 -7.01 -11.06 -18.46
C GLN A 187 -8.17 -10.18 -17.99
N LEU A 188 -7.92 -9.26 -17.05
CA LEU A 188 -8.88 -8.25 -16.62
C LEU A 188 -9.34 -7.40 -17.81
N LYS A 189 -8.38 -6.93 -18.62
CA LYS A 189 -8.66 -6.18 -19.85
C LYS A 189 -9.52 -6.99 -20.82
N PHE A 190 -9.17 -8.26 -21.04
CA PHE A 190 -9.96 -9.14 -21.90
C PHE A 190 -11.42 -9.20 -21.42
N PHE A 191 -11.66 -9.44 -20.13
CA PHE A 191 -13.02 -9.50 -19.59
C PHE A 191 -13.76 -8.17 -19.68
N SER A 192 -13.08 -7.05 -19.41
CA SER A 192 -13.69 -5.71 -19.49
C SER A 192 -14.19 -5.34 -20.88
N CYS A 193 -13.66 -6.00 -21.94
CA CYS A 193 -14.14 -5.77 -23.30
C CYS A 193 -15.53 -6.38 -23.56
N TYR A 194 -16.02 -7.26 -22.68
CA TYR A 194 -17.31 -7.95 -22.84
C TYR A 194 -18.34 -7.54 -21.79
N ASP A 195 -18.02 -6.62 -20.89
CA ASP A 195 -18.90 -6.20 -19.81
C ASP A 195 -19.20 -4.70 -19.92
N ILE A 196 -20.35 -4.29 -19.40
CA ILE A 196 -20.76 -2.87 -19.46
C ILE A 196 -20.04 -2.05 -18.38
N PRO A 197 -19.65 -0.79 -18.65
CA PRO A 197 -18.90 0.04 -17.70
C PRO A 197 -19.49 0.15 -16.29
N SER A 198 -20.81 0.28 -16.17
CA SER A 198 -21.49 0.37 -14.86
C SER A 198 -21.36 -0.93 -14.06
N SER A 199 -21.50 -2.08 -14.73
CA SER A 199 -21.38 -3.39 -14.10
C SER A 199 -19.94 -3.68 -13.68
N ILE A 200 -18.96 -3.29 -14.50
CA ILE A 200 -17.54 -3.36 -14.13
C ILE A 200 -17.28 -2.56 -12.85
N ARG A 201 -17.79 -1.32 -12.76
CA ARG A 201 -17.65 -0.47 -11.57
C ARG A 201 -18.23 -1.17 -10.34
N GLU A 202 -19.49 -1.57 -10.38
CA GLU A 202 -20.18 -2.22 -9.26
C GLU A 202 -19.43 -3.46 -8.76
N LYS A 203 -18.92 -4.29 -9.68
CA LYS A 203 -18.18 -5.51 -9.34
C LYS A 203 -16.82 -5.21 -8.72
N ILE A 204 -16.08 -4.23 -9.26
CA ILE A 204 -14.78 -3.85 -8.69
C ILE A 204 -14.96 -3.20 -7.31
N GLU A 205 -15.94 -2.32 -7.14
CA GLU A 205 -16.28 -1.72 -5.85
C GLU A 205 -16.72 -2.80 -4.85
N PHE A 206 -17.54 -3.77 -5.27
CA PHE A 206 -17.89 -4.92 -4.45
C PHE A 206 -16.66 -5.72 -4.00
N ILE A 207 -15.70 -5.97 -4.90
CA ILE A 207 -14.43 -6.66 -4.58
C ILE A 207 -13.59 -5.85 -3.58
N MET A 208 -13.56 -4.53 -3.73
CA MET A 208 -12.87 -3.63 -2.78
C MET A 208 -13.52 -3.72 -1.40
N ASP A 209 -14.84 -3.63 -1.32
CA ASP A 209 -15.53 -3.60 -0.02
C ASP A 209 -15.57 -4.97 0.69
N ASN A 210 -15.55 -6.07 -0.07
CA ASN A 210 -15.74 -7.43 0.46
C ASN A 210 -14.51 -8.33 0.40
N ASN A 211 -13.32 -7.82 0.07
CA ASN A 211 -12.14 -8.68 0.13
C ASN A 211 -11.79 -9.09 1.56
N ASN A 212 -11.27 -10.31 1.67
CA ASN A 212 -10.90 -10.89 2.93
C ASN A 212 -9.50 -11.51 2.81
N ASP A 213 -8.51 -10.82 3.40
CA ASP A 213 -7.12 -11.31 3.48
C ASP A 213 -7.01 -12.66 4.22
N ILE A 214 -8.00 -13.07 5.02
CA ILE A 214 -8.01 -14.37 5.71
C ILE A 214 -8.24 -15.51 4.71
N ILE A 215 -9.17 -15.31 3.77
CA ILE A 215 -9.51 -16.33 2.76
C ILE A 215 -8.47 -16.30 1.64
N TYR A 216 -8.00 -15.10 1.27
CA TYR A 216 -7.02 -14.89 0.22
C TYR A 216 -5.84 -14.06 0.74
N PRO A 217 -4.83 -14.70 1.34
CA PRO A 217 -3.67 -14.01 1.89
C PRO A 217 -3.00 -13.10 0.86
N GLY A 218 -2.72 -11.86 1.27
CA GLY A 218 -2.07 -10.84 0.45
C GLY A 218 -2.98 -10.12 -0.56
N PHE A 219 -4.30 -10.37 -0.54
CA PHE A 219 -5.21 -9.73 -1.50
C PHE A 219 -5.20 -8.20 -1.40
N SER A 220 -5.13 -7.63 -0.19
CA SER A 220 -5.04 -6.17 0.01
C SER A 220 -3.84 -5.54 -0.71
N LEU A 221 -2.69 -6.23 -0.78
CA LEU A 221 -1.52 -5.78 -1.53
C LEU A 221 -1.73 -5.87 -3.04
N LYS A 222 -2.38 -6.94 -3.51
CA LYS A 222 -2.76 -7.10 -4.92
C LYS A 222 -3.76 -6.04 -5.37
N LEU A 223 -4.66 -5.67 -4.48
CA LEU A 223 -5.60 -4.59 -4.72
C LEU A 223 -4.91 -3.22 -4.72
N TYR A 224 -3.97 -2.99 -3.79
CA TYR A 224 -3.11 -1.79 -3.81
C TYR A 224 -2.35 -1.68 -5.14
N GLU A 225 -1.69 -2.76 -5.59
CA GLU A 225 -1.01 -2.85 -6.89
C GLU A 225 -1.95 -2.49 -8.04
N PHE A 226 -3.15 -3.09 -8.07
CA PHE A 226 -4.17 -2.80 -9.08
C PHE A 226 -4.54 -1.32 -9.11
N ILE A 227 -4.82 -0.69 -7.96
CA ILE A 227 -5.25 0.71 -7.91
C ILE A 227 -4.14 1.66 -8.36
N ILE A 228 -2.89 1.43 -7.93
CA ILE A 228 -1.74 2.24 -8.37
C ILE A 228 -1.57 2.12 -9.88
N ASN A 229 -1.60 0.90 -10.42
CA ASN A 229 -1.50 0.69 -11.86
C ASN A 229 -2.67 1.32 -12.61
N TYR A 230 -3.91 1.26 -12.08
CA TYR A 230 -5.08 1.93 -12.64
C TYR A 230 -4.85 3.45 -12.76
N LYS A 231 -4.44 4.09 -11.66
CA LYS A 231 -4.26 5.55 -11.58
C LYS A 231 -3.15 6.07 -12.49
N TYR A 232 -2.00 5.40 -12.53
CA TYR A 232 -0.78 5.95 -13.16
C TYR A 232 -0.44 5.34 -14.52
N LYS A 233 -0.85 4.10 -14.78
CA LYS A 233 -0.60 3.44 -16.08
C LYS A 233 -1.80 3.46 -17.01
N ASN A 234 -2.88 4.14 -16.60
CA ASN A 234 -4.11 4.33 -17.38
C ASN A 234 -4.62 2.99 -17.95
N ILE A 235 -4.74 1.98 -17.07
CA ILE A 235 -5.20 0.64 -17.45
C ILE A 235 -6.65 0.74 -17.93
N PHE A 236 -6.83 0.74 -19.25
CA PHE A 236 -7.93 0.30 -20.13
C PHE A 236 -9.41 0.58 -19.78
N LEU A 237 -9.69 1.10 -18.60
CA LEU A 237 -11.00 1.22 -18.00
C LEU A 237 -11.46 2.69 -17.98
N ASN A 238 -11.11 3.50 -19.00
CA ASN A 238 -11.59 4.86 -19.30
C ASN A 238 -12.34 5.60 -18.17
N ASN A 239 -11.69 5.88 -17.03
CA ASN A 239 -12.32 6.55 -15.87
C ASN A 239 -13.64 5.92 -15.37
N ILE A 240 -13.77 4.59 -15.51
CA ILE A 240 -14.90 3.81 -15.02
C ILE A 240 -15.00 3.92 -13.50
N LEU A 241 -13.87 3.93 -12.78
CA LEU A 241 -13.84 3.97 -11.32
C LEU A 241 -13.67 5.40 -10.82
N ASP A 242 -14.37 5.73 -9.72
CA ASP A 242 -14.23 7.03 -9.06
C ASP A 242 -12.91 7.13 -8.30
N ILE A 243 -12.08 8.11 -8.67
CA ILE A 243 -10.75 8.35 -8.06
C ILE A 243 -10.87 8.63 -6.56
N ASN A 244 -11.95 9.30 -6.11
CA ASN A 244 -12.13 9.58 -4.68
C ASN A 244 -12.41 8.29 -3.91
N HIS A 245 -13.25 7.41 -4.43
CA HIS A 245 -13.48 6.08 -3.88
C HIS A 245 -12.16 5.27 -3.82
N LEU A 246 -11.38 5.25 -4.91
CA LEU A 246 -10.07 4.58 -4.95
C LEU A 246 -9.11 5.10 -3.87
N ASN A 247 -9.02 6.42 -3.69
CA ASN A 247 -8.17 7.04 -2.67
C ASN A 247 -8.60 6.67 -1.25
N ARG A 248 -9.91 6.66 -0.97
CA ARG A 248 -10.44 6.21 0.32
C ARG A 248 -10.04 4.77 0.60
N TYR A 249 -10.10 3.92 -0.43
CA TYR A 249 -9.74 2.53 -0.31
C TYR A 249 -8.24 2.31 -0.05
N LEU A 250 -7.37 2.99 -0.80
CA LEU A 250 -5.92 3.00 -0.56
C LEU A 250 -5.60 3.42 0.88
N ASN A 251 -6.24 4.48 1.37
CA ASN A 251 -6.06 4.94 2.75
C ASN A 251 -6.47 3.87 3.76
N LYS A 252 -7.56 3.13 3.52
CA LYS A 252 -7.99 2.02 4.39
C LYS A 252 -6.94 0.91 4.47
N ILE A 253 -6.34 0.53 3.34
CA ILE A 253 -5.22 -0.45 3.30
C ILE A 253 -4.03 0.09 4.11
N LEU A 254 -3.60 1.32 3.83
CA LEU A 254 -2.45 1.94 4.48
C LEU A 254 -2.64 2.07 6.00
N ILE A 255 -3.83 2.46 6.46
CA ILE A 255 -4.15 2.55 7.89
C ILE A 255 -4.00 1.18 8.57
N LYS A 256 -4.56 0.11 7.98
CA LYS A 256 -4.42 -1.26 8.52
C LYS A 256 -2.95 -1.68 8.59
N LYS A 257 -2.17 -1.37 7.55
CA LYS A 257 -0.73 -1.69 7.48
C LYS A 257 0.12 -0.88 8.46
N ARG A 258 -0.21 0.39 8.69
CA ARG A 258 0.42 1.22 9.72
C ARG A 258 0.10 0.70 11.12
N MET A 259 -1.12 0.23 11.38
CA MET A 259 -1.48 -0.39 12.66
C MET A 259 -0.66 -1.66 12.93
N GLU A 260 -0.56 -2.54 11.92
CA GLU A 260 0.28 -3.74 11.96
C GLU A 260 1.76 -3.40 12.24
N LEU A 261 2.34 -2.49 11.46
CA LEU A 261 3.72 -2.05 11.64
C LEU A 261 3.96 -1.41 13.02
N SER A 262 3.01 -0.59 13.50
CA SER A 262 3.09 0.02 14.83
C SER A 262 3.14 -1.01 15.96
N GLN A 263 2.45 -2.13 15.80
CA GLN A 263 2.51 -3.22 16.77
C GLN A 263 3.91 -3.87 16.80
N PHE A 264 4.52 -4.08 15.64
CA PHE A 264 5.89 -4.61 15.56
C PHE A 264 6.92 -3.64 16.15
N ILE A 265 6.75 -2.33 15.90
CA ILE A 265 7.58 -1.28 16.48
C ILE A 265 7.45 -1.25 18.01
N LYS A 266 6.24 -1.23 18.56
CA LYS A 266 6.03 -1.22 20.02
C LYS A 266 6.66 -2.43 20.72
N ASN A 267 6.72 -3.57 20.05
CA ASN A 267 7.33 -4.80 20.57
C ASN A 267 8.87 -4.84 20.40
N GLY A 268 9.49 -3.81 19.82
CA GLY A 268 10.94 -3.75 19.62
C GLY A 268 11.48 -4.77 18.61
N ASN A 269 10.62 -5.41 17.80
CA ASN A 269 10.99 -6.56 16.99
C ASN A 269 11.48 -6.13 15.59
N MET A 270 12.78 -5.83 15.48
CA MET A 270 13.42 -5.46 14.21
C MET A 270 13.28 -6.51 13.11
N GLU A 271 13.25 -7.79 13.46
CA GLU A 271 13.11 -8.88 12.48
C GLU A 271 11.73 -8.84 11.82
N ARG A 272 10.66 -8.64 12.61
CA ARG A 272 9.30 -8.46 12.06
C ARG A 272 9.13 -7.20 11.24
N ILE A 273 9.82 -6.12 11.59
CA ILE A 273 9.80 -4.90 10.74
C ILE A 273 10.49 -5.17 9.40
N PHE A 274 11.56 -5.96 9.40
CA PHE A 274 12.23 -6.36 8.16
C PHE A 274 11.34 -7.26 7.29
N TYR A 275 10.69 -8.28 7.87
CA TYR A 275 9.71 -9.10 7.14
C TYR A 275 8.54 -8.27 6.62
N PHE A 276 8.02 -7.34 7.43
CA PHE A 276 6.98 -6.42 6.99
C PHE A 276 7.44 -5.62 5.77
N TYR A 277 8.67 -5.11 5.77
CA TYR A 277 9.21 -4.39 4.61
C TYR A 277 9.24 -5.28 3.36
N GLN A 278 9.75 -6.50 3.47
CA GLN A 278 9.86 -7.43 2.34
C GLN A 278 8.49 -7.81 1.77
N GLU A 279 7.51 -8.10 2.64
CA GLU A 279 6.17 -8.49 2.21
C GLU A 279 5.36 -7.34 1.62
N ASN A 280 5.68 -6.10 1.98
CA ASN A 280 4.87 -4.92 1.65
C ASN A 280 5.64 -3.90 0.79
N GLU A 281 6.72 -4.31 0.12
CA GLU A 281 7.65 -3.44 -0.65
C GLU A 281 6.92 -2.42 -1.54
N ILE A 282 5.87 -2.87 -2.23
CA ILE A 282 5.10 -2.05 -3.17
C ILE A 282 4.45 -0.80 -2.55
N LEU A 283 4.15 -0.81 -1.26
CA LEU A 283 3.47 0.30 -0.56
C LEU A 283 4.39 1.06 0.40
N ILE A 284 5.67 0.72 0.50
CA ILE A 284 6.56 1.30 1.52
C ILE A 284 6.72 2.81 1.33
N SER A 285 6.73 3.30 0.10
CA SER A 285 6.77 4.74 -0.20
C SER A 285 5.60 5.52 0.40
N ASP A 286 4.47 4.85 0.62
CA ASP A 286 3.20 5.44 1.04
C ASP A 286 2.88 5.14 2.52
N ILE A 287 3.73 4.36 3.20
CA ILE A 287 3.57 4.09 4.63
C ILE A 287 3.70 5.37 5.44
N ASN A 288 4.66 6.23 5.12
CA ASN A 288 4.77 7.53 5.77
C ASN A 288 3.68 8.49 5.25
N SER A 289 3.12 9.30 6.13
CA SER A 289 2.17 10.36 5.79
C SER A 289 2.23 11.49 6.82
N SER A 290 1.43 12.54 6.62
CA SER A 290 1.25 13.62 7.61
C SER A 290 0.93 13.10 9.02
N ASP A 291 0.16 12.00 9.10
CA ASP A 291 -0.30 11.46 10.39
C ASP A 291 0.50 10.27 10.91
N TYR A 292 1.51 9.79 10.16
CA TYR A 292 2.27 8.58 10.51
C TYR A 292 3.71 8.63 10.00
N ASP A 293 4.68 8.49 10.89
CA ASP A 293 6.11 8.48 10.55
C ASP A 293 6.81 7.30 11.22
N VAL A 294 7.35 6.38 10.41
CA VAL A 294 7.97 5.14 10.93
C VAL A 294 9.18 5.43 11.81
N LEU A 295 10.03 6.37 11.39
CA LEU A 295 11.27 6.69 12.09
C LEU A 295 10.96 7.29 13.47
N THR A 296 10.02 8.22 13.53
CA THR A 296 9.56 8.83 14.78
C THR A 296 8.99 7.76 15.71
N ASN A 297 8.11 6.88 15.23
CA ASN A 297 7.57 5.78 16.06
C ASN A 297 8.66 4.84 16.62
N CYS A 298 9.70 4.52 15.83
CA CYS A 298 10.83 3.72 16.29
C CYS A 298 11.67 4.45 17.35
N ILE A 299 11.89 5.75 17.16
CA ILE A 299 12.59 6.61 18.12
C ILE A 299 11.83 6.66 19.45
N THR A 300 10.51 6.87 19.41
CA THR A 300 9.62 6.87 20.58
C THR A 300 9.65 5.53 21.30
N SER A 301 9.71 4.43 20.55
CA SER A 301 9.74 3.07 21.11
C SER A 301 11.14 2.63 21.58
N GLY A 302 12.12 3.53 21.64
CA GLY A 302 13.41 3.27 22.28
C GLY A 302 14.44 2.52 21.42
N PHE A 303 14.30 2.51 20.10
CA PHE A 303 15.20 1.74 19.22
C PHE A 303 16.63 2.27 19.29
N SER A 304 17.61 1.36 19.27
CA SER A 304 19.05 1.70 19.26
C SER A 304 19.46 2.45 17.99
N ILE A 305 20.57 3.18 18.04
CA ILE A 305 21.12 3.89 16.87
C ILE A 305 21.37 2.95 15.69
N ASP A 306 21.86 1.73 15.94
CA ASP A 306 22.11 0.77 14.85
C ASP A 306 20.82 0.24 14.23
N SER A 307 19.77 0.05 15.04
CA SER A 307 18.43 -0.26 14.55
C SER A 307 17.88 0.90 13.71
N LEU A 308 18.01 2.14 14.18
CA LEU A 308 17.54 3.32 13.46
C LEU A 308 18.26 3.52 12.12
N LYS A 309 19.57 3.24 12.03
CA LYS A 309 20.30 3.23 10.75
C LYS A 309 19.65 2.26 9.75
N LYS A 310 19.24 1.06 10.21
CA LYS A 310 18.54 0.09 9.37
C LYS A 310 17.17 0.61 8.94
N ILE A 311 16.39 1.18 9.86
CA ILE A 311 15.08 1.78 9.55
C ILE A 311 15.21 2.90 8.51
N ILE A 312 16.18 3.80 8.67
CA ILE A 312 16.47 4.88 7.72
C ILE A 312 16.75 4.32 6.32
N SER A 313 17.54 3.24 6.24
CA SER A 313 17.84 2.57 4.97
C SER A 313 16.62 1.89 4.36
N LEU A 314 15.86 1.12 5.14
CA LEU A 314 14.69 0.38 4.64
C LEU A 314 13.62 1.33 4.11
N PHE A 315 13.29 2.37 4.87
CA PHE A 315 12.23 3.32 4.52
C PHE A 315 12.75 4.53 3.74
N SER A 316 13.98 4.47 3.23
CA SER A 316 14.56 5.46 2.31
C SER A 316 14.53 6.91 2.79
N TYR A 317 14.78 7.16 4.08
CA TYR A 317 14.87 8.53 4.61
C TYR A 317 16.12 9.22 4.09
N THR A 318 15.95 10.34 3.37
CA THR A 318 17.03 11.15 2.79
C THR A 318 17.16 12.54 3.41
N ASN A 319 16.11 13.02 4.06
CA ASN A 319 16.05 14.31 4.73
C ASN A 319 15.52 14.15 6.17
N PHE A 320 16.10 14.90 7.10
CA PHE A 320 15.70 14.92 8.53
C PHE A 320 15.13 16.27 8.98
N ASN A 321 14.99 17.20 8.04
CA ASN A 321 14.44 18.54 8.23
C ASN A 321 12.97 18.52 7.87
N TYR A 322 12.16 17.86 8.70
CA TYR A 322 10.72 17.75 8.54
C TYR A 322 10.02 17.77 9.90
N GLU A 323 8.75 18.14 9.87
CA GLU A 323 7.85 18.17 11.02
C GLU A 323 7.23 16.79 11.23
N ILE A 324 7.25 16.30 12.47
CA ILE A 324 6.66 15.01 12.82
C ILE A 324 5.12 15.09 12.86
N PRO A 325 4.41 13.95 12.79
CA PRO A 325 2.96 13.94 12.91
C PRO A 325 2.44 14.58 14.20
N ASN A 326 1.51 15.55 14.05
CA ASN A 326 0.87 16.24 15.18
C ASN A 326 0.15 15.28 16.13
N SER A 327 -0.25 14.09 15.66
CA SER A 327 -0.89 13.06 16.46
C SER A 327 -0.04 12.56 17.64
N LEU A 328 1.28 12.79 17.62
CA LEU A 328 2.20 12.31 18.66
C LEU A 328 2.30 13.22 19.88
N ILE A 329 2.30 14.54 19.68
CA ILE A 329 2.48 15.53 20.77
C ILE A 329 1.47 16.69 20.70
N ASN A 330 0.39 16.50 19.94
CA ASN A 330 -0.61 17.51 19.59
C ASN A 330 -0.03 18.77 18.96
N GLU A 331 1.25 18.83 18.60
CA GLU A 331 1.98 20.02 18.19
C GLU A 331 2.91 19.69 17.02
N SER A 332 3.09 20.65 16.11
CA SER A 332 4.06 20.47 15.04
C SER A 332 5.46 20.80 15.53
N VAL A 333 6.33 19.79 15.53
CA VAL A 333 7.73 19.98 15.89
C VAL A 333 8.65 19.26 14.90
N PRO A 334 9.87 19.75 14.71
CA PRO A 334 10.88 19.05 13.93
C PRO A 334 11.30 17.75 14.62
N LEU A 335 11.70 16.75 13.83
CA LEU A 335 12.20 15.47 14.35
C LEU A 335 13.33 15.64 15.39
N VAL A 336 14.26 16.58 15.16
CA VAL A 336 15.36 16.87 16.09
C VAL A 336 14.84 17.38 17.43
N ILE A 337 13.83 18.27 17.44
CA ILE A 337 13.21 18.74 18.69
C ILE A 337 12.53 17.61 19.41
N TYR A 338 11.76 16.80 18.67
CA TYR A 338 11.07 15.68 19.26
C TYR A 338 12.01 14.77 20.03
N THR A 339 13.18 14.44 19.47
CA THR A 339 14.19 13.61 20.16
C THR A 339 14.67 14.22 21.48
N LEU A 340 14.77 15.56 21.58
CA LEU A 340 15.13 16.24 22.82
C LEU A 340 14.00 16.20 23.84
N LEU A 341 12.75 16.38 23.41
CA LEU A 341 11.57 16.34 24.28
C LEU A 341 11.40 14.97 24.95
N ILE A 342 11.68 13.89 24.24
CA ILE A 342 11.65 12.52 24.80
C ILE A 342 13.00 12.07 25.39
N ASN A 343 13.93 12.99 25.60
CA ASN A 343 15.26 12.76 26.18
C ASN A 343 16.14 11.72 25.43
N ARG A 344 15.91 11.53 24.13
CA ARG A 344 16.73 10.71 23.22
C ARG A 344 17.89 11.53 22.63
N ARG A 345 18.75 12.02 23.53
CA ARG A 345 19.95 12.82 23.20
C ARG A 345 20.86 12.07 22.21
N ASP A 346 21.09 10.78 22.42
CA ASP A 346 21.82 9.90 21.50
C ASP A 346 21.35 10.03 20.04
N VAL A 347 20.04 10.00 19.82
CA VAL A 347 19.41 10.14 18.50
C VAL A 347 19.55 11.56 17.96
N CYS A 348 19.36 12.59 18.81
CA CYS A 348 19.55 13.98 18.43
C CYS A 348 20.96 14.21 17.83
N THR A 349 22.02 13.77 18.53
CA THR A 349 23.40 13.83 18.00
C THR A 349 23.52 13.11 16.66
N PHE A 350 22.94 11.92 16.56
CA PHE A 350 23.01 11.10 15.35
C PHE A 350 22.33 11.79 14.16
N LEU A 351 21.13 12.35 14.33
CA LEU A 351 20.41 13.06 13.26
C LEU A 351 21.20 14.30 12.78
N ILE A 352 21.76 15.09 13.71
CA ILE A 352 22.61 16.23 13.36
C ILE A 352 23.85 15.76 12.58
N SER A 353 24.45 14.63 12.96
CA SER A 353 25.58 14.02 12.22
C SER A 353 25.20 13.64 10.79
N LYS A 354 23.92 13.34 10.54
CA LYS A 354 23.35 13.01 9.23
C LYS A 354 22.83 14.21 8.46
N GLY A 355 23.03 15.43 8.98
CA GLY A 355 22.69 16.68 8.28
C GLY A 355 21.37 17.30 8.71
N ALA A 356 20.74 16.81 9.79
CA ALA A 356 19.59 17.51 10.36
C ALA A 356 20.00 18.92 10.84
N ASP A 357 19.23 19.92 10.43
CA ASP A 357 19.44 21.32 10.75
C ASP A 357 18.76 21.67 12.07
N ILE A 358 19.59 22.01 13.05
CA ILE A 358 19.13 22.47 14.36
C ILE A 358 18.46 23.84 14.33
N ASN A 359 18.49 24.54 13.20
CA ASN A 359 17.81 25.82 13.01
C ASN A 359 16.63 25.71 12.06
N TYR A 360 16.25 24.48 11.72
CA TYR A 360 15.08 24.24 10.89
C TYR A 360 13.90 25.03 11.46
N ARG A 361 13.35 25.92 10.62
CA ARG A 361 12.24 26.78 10.99
C ARG A 361 10.95 26.03 10.74
N PHE A 362 10.05 26.11 11.70
CA PHE A 362 8.73 25.46 11.65
C PHE A 362 7.69 26.38 12.28
N LEU A 363 6.43 26.08 12.00
CA LEU A 363 5.29 26.75 12.60
C LEU A 363 4.80 25.95 13.80
N ASP A 364 4.77 26.57 14.97
CA ASP A 364 4.06 26.00 16.10
C ASP A 364 2.55 26.29 16.02
N LYS A 365 1.79 25.85 17.03
CA LYS A 365 0.33 26.06 17.11
C LYS A 365 -0.09 27.53 17.06
N ASP A 366 0.79 28.42 17.51
CA ASP A 366 0.54 29.85 17.55
C ASP A 366 0.95 30.53 16.21
N ASN A 367 1.26 29.73 15.18
CA ASN A 367 1.77 30.16 13.88
C ASN A 367 3.04 31.02 13.98
N SER A 368 3.84 30.82 15.02
CA SER A 368 5.11 31.51 15.15
C SER A 368 6.22 30.70 14.48
N PHE A 369 6.95 31.32 13.56
CA PHE A 369 8.14 30.72 12.94
C PHE A 369 9.25 30.64 13.97
N ASN A 370 9.33 29.50 14.64
CA ASN A 370 10.31 29.27 15.69
C ASN A 370 11.50 28.47 15.17
N ASN A 371 12.68 28.80 15.70
CA ASN A 371 13.81 27.89 15.71
C ASN A 371 13.78 27.01 16.97
N VAL A 372 14.64 25.99 17.00
CA VAL A 372 14.72 25.01 18.09
C VAL A 372 14.80 25.64 19.48
N ILE A 373 15.63 26.67 19.65
CA ILE A 373 15.85 27.32 20.95
C ILE A 373 14.62 28.14 21.35
N GLN A 374 14.06 28.90 20.40
CA GLN A 374 12.86 29.71 20.63
C GLN A 374 11.70 28.83 21.10
N PHE A 375 11.49 27.71 20.40
CA PHE A 375 10.43 26.76 20.71
C PHE A 375 10.55 26.19 22.11
N LEU A 376 11.74 25.68 22.47
CA LEU A 376 11.96 25.08 23.79
C LEU A 376 11.64 26.08 24.92
N ILE A 377 11.98 27.36 24.73
CA ILE A 377 11.73 28.43 25.71
C ILE A 377 10.26 28.79 25.79
N HIS A 378 9.59 28.95 24.65
CA HIS A 378 8.16 29.24 24.60
C HIS A 378 7.34 28.16 25.32
N GLN A 379 7.69 26.89 25.10
CA GLN A 379 7.02 25.75 25.72
C GLN A 379 7.34 25.55 27.22
N LYS A 380 8.15 26.43 27.84
CA LYS A 380 8.67 26.26 29.21
C LYS A 380 9.36 24.90 29.45
N ASN A 381 9.71 24.19 28.37
CA ASN A 381 10.43 22.91 28.35
C ASN A 381 11.92 23.10 28.08
N PHE A 382 12.39 24.35 28.09
CA PHE A 382 13.79 24.69 28.04
C PHE A 382 14.46 24.31 29.35
N SER A 383 15.04 23.12 29.40
CA SER A 383 16.03 22.80 30.42
C SER A 383 17.38 23.33 29.99
N TYR A 384 18.10 23.94 30.93
CA TYR A 384 19.50 24.33 30.70
C TYR A 384 20.36 23.14 30.27
N GLU A 385 20.02 21.94 30.72
CA GLU A 385 20.70 20.73 30.29
C GLU A 385 20.53 20.46 28.79
N ASN A 386 19.31 20.61 28.24
CA ASN A 386 19.07 20.41 26.81
C ASN A 386 19.77 21.49 25.99
N PHE A 387 19.81 22.72 26.50
CA PHE A 387 20.52 23.81 25.85
C PHE A 387 22.04 23.62 25.87
N ASP A 388 22.61 23.38 27.05
CA ASP A 388 24.04 23.12 27.21
C ASP A 388 24.46 21.91 26.36
N TYR A 389 23.61 20.88 26.29
CA TYR A 389 23.80 19.73 25.41
C TYR A 389 23.86 20.10 23.92
N ILE A 390 22.91 20.90 23.42
CA ILE A 390 22.92 21.40 22.04
C ILE A 390 24.22 22.15 21.74
N ILE A 391 24.61 23.06 22.63
CA ILE A 391 25.84 23.84 22.50
C ILE A 391 27.07 22.94 22.50
N GLU A 392 27.13 21.97 23.40
CA GLU A 392 28.23 21.02 23.51
C GLU A 392 28.38 20.19 22.23
N ILE A 393 27.28 19.64 21.69
CA ILE A 393 27.32 18.88 20.44
C ILE A 393 27.84 19.74 19.29
N LEU A 394 27.24 20.91 19.08
CA LEU A 394 27.57 21.77 17.95
C LEU A 394 29.01 22.27 18.03
N LYS A 395 29.47 22.61 19.24
CA LYS A 395 30.84 23.07 19.48
C LYS A 395 31.86 21.94 19.37
N ASN A 396 31.69 20.89 20.17
CA ASN A 396 32.72 19.89 20.39
C ASN A 396 32.72 18.79 19.34
N LYS A 397 31.55 18.34 18.88
CA LYS A 397 31.46 17.24 17.89
C LYS A 397 31.49 17.74 16.46
N PHE A 398 30.84 18.86 16.17
CA PHE A 398 30.67 19.29 14.79
C PHE A 398 31.41 20.57 14.41
N LYS A 399 31.95 21.33 15.38
CA LYS A 399 32.58 22.65 15.17
C LYS A 399 31.71 23.58 14.31
N LYS A 400 30.40 23.61 14.59
CA LYS A 400 29.35 24.30 13.81
C LYS A 400 28.48 25.21 14.68
N ILE A 401 29.02 25.74 15.78
CA ILE A 401 28.23 26.59 16.69
C ILE A 401 27.73 27.87 15.99
N GLU A 402 28.49 28.37 15.00
CA GLU A 402 28.13 29.47 14.09
C GLU A 402 26.81 29.27 13.34
N LYS A 403 26.34 28.02 13.20
CA LYS A 403 25.06 27.74 12.57
C LYS A 403 23.89 28.10 13.46
N LEU A 404 24.07 28.22 14.77
CA LEU A 404 22.99 28.41 15.72
C LEU A 404 22.41 29.83 15.59
N ASN A 405 21.17 29.93 15.15
CA ASN A 405 20.46 31.20 15.11
C ASN A 405 20.00 31.56 16.53
N ILE A 406 20.69 32.52 17.16
CA ILE A 406 20.45 32.94 18.54
C ILE A 406 19.63 34.22 18.56
N PRO A 407 18.34 34.17 18.93
CA PRO A 407 17.56 35.39 19.12
C PRO A 407 18.13 36.26 20.24
N GLN A 408 18.12 37.58 20.05
CA GLN A 408 18.68 38.54 21.02
C GLN A 408 18.07 38.42 22.43
N TYR A 409 16.77 38.10 22.52
CA TYR A 409 16.11 37.95 23.82
C TYR A 409 16.65 36.76 24.63
N ILE A 410 17.21 35.74 23.97
CA ILE A 410 17.87 34.59 24.63
C ILE A 410 19.09 35.06 25.40
N LEU A 411 19.90 35.92 24.79
CA LEU A 411 21.07 36.49 25.44
C LEU A 411 20.67 37.30 26.68
N LYS A 412 19.57 38.04 26.61
CA LYS A 412 18.99 38.77 27.77
C LYS A 412 18.52 37.80 28.87
N LEU A 413 17.87 36.68 28.50
CA LEU A 413 17.47 35.64 29.44
C LEU A 413 18.67 35.01 30.16
N LEU A 414 19.73 34.67 29.42
CA LEU A 414 20.97 34.09 29.99
C LEU A 414 21.66 35.05 30.97
N ILE A 415 21.64 36.35 30.69
CA ILE A 415 22.13 37.39 31.61
C ILE A 415 21.29 37.39 32.90
N LYS A 416 19.95 37.42 32.77
CA LYS A 416 19.02 37.42 33.90
C LYS A 416 19.22 36.19 34.81
N GLU A 417 19.44 35.03 34.22
CA GLU A 417 19.59 33.76 34.97
C GLU A 417 21.05 33.42 35.33
N LYS A 418 21.97 34.37 35.21
CA LYS A 418 23.39 34.26 35.58
C LYS A 418 24.14 33.08 34.92
N LYS A 419 23.74 32.70 33.70
CA LYS A 419 24.36 31.62 32.90
C LYS A 419 25.58 32.10 32.12
N ASN A 420 26.58 32.56 32.86
CA ASN A 420 27.64 33.41 32.31
C ASN A 420 28.56 32.70 31.31
N LYS A 421 28.86 31.42 31.55
CA LYS A 421 29.69 30.60 30.65
C LYS A 421 28.99 30.39 29.30
N THR A 422 27.71 30.07 29.32
CA THR A 422 26.90 29.83 28.10
C THR A 422 26.67 31.13 27.34
N PHE A 423 26.39 32.24 28.04
CA PHE A 423 26.31 33.57 27.43
C PHE A 423 27.59 33.93 26.66
N LEU A 424 28.76 33.80 27.29
CA LEU A 424 30.06 34.09 26.68
C LEU A 424 30.32 33.30 25.40
N LEU A 425 29.87 32.05 25.38
CA LEU A 425 30.00 31.15 24.24
C LEU A 425 29.16 31.65 23.06
N LEU A 426 27.91 32.02 23.33
CA LEU A 426 26.95 32.41 22.31
C LEU A 426 27.11 33.85 21.82
N VAL A 427 27.48 34.77 22.71
CA VAL A 427 27.63 36.18 22.37
C VAL A 427 28.77 36.38 21.37
N LYS A 428 29.84 35.59 21.46
CA LYS A 428 30.94 35.61 20.48
C LYS A 428 30.45 35.26 19.08
N GLU A 429 29.64 34.20 18.97
CA GLU A 429 29.03 33.77 17.71
C GLU A 429 28.01 34.80 17.20
N PHE A 430 27.17 35.34 18.08
CA PHE A 430 26.21 36.38 17.72
C PHE A 430 26.90 37.62 17.12
N LEU A 431 28.02 38.04 17.72
CA LEU A 431 28.81 39.19 17.30
C LEU A 431 29.60 38.99 16.00
N HIS A 432 29.69 37.75 15.48
CA HIS A 432 30.22 37.54 14.12
C HIS A 432 29.30 38.10 13.04
N TYR A 433 27.98 38.15 13.31
CA TYR A 433 26.96 38.53 12.34
C TYR A 433 26.14 39.76 12.75
N ASN A 434 26.33 40.28 13.96
CA ASN A 434 25.55 41.39 14.52
C ASN A 434 26.43 42.35 15.32
N ASP A 435 25.96 43.58 15.49
CA ASP A 435 26.64 44.57 16.31
C ASP A 435 26.48 44.33 17.82
N PHE A 436 27.44 44.84 18.59
CA PHE A 436 27.38 44.85 20.05
C PHE A 436 26.16 45.63 20.54
N GLN A 437 25.41 45.04 21.47
CA GLN A 437 24.18 45.62 21.99
C GLN A 437 24.40 46.21 23.37
N ASP A 438 24.31 47.53 23.47
CA ASP A 438 24.54 48.26 24.70
C ASP A 438 23.59 47.88 25.84
N GLU A 439 22.36 47.51 25.48
CA GLU A 439 21.32 47.07 26.40
C GLU A 439 21.74 45.87 27.26
N TRP A 440 22.75 45.09 26.83
CA TRP A 440 23.28 43.98 27.63
C TRP A 440 23.91 44.45 28.94
N TYR A 441 24.58 45.60 28.96
CA TYR A 441 25.10 46.18 30.20
C TYR A 441 23.96 46.57 31.14
N THR A 442 22.92 47.23 30.60
CA THR A 442 21.73 47.62 31.37
C THR A 442 21.04 46.39 31.98
N PHE A 443 20.89 45.33 31.20
CA PHE A 443 20.27 44.08 31.67
C PHE A 443 21.12 43.38 32.72
N ALA A 444 22.45 43.39 32.56
CA ALA A 444 23.38 42.82 33.53
C ALA A 444 23.31 43.53 34.89
N LEU A 445 23.29 44.87 34.86
CA LEU A 445 23.19 45.71 36.04
C LEU A 445 21.86 45.52 36.77
N LYS A 446 20.74 45.50 36.03
CA LYS A 446 19.40 45.27 36.61
C LYS A 446 19.24 43.89 37.29
N ASN A 447 20.10 42.93 36.98
CA ASN A 447 20.01 41.56 37.52
C ASN A 447 21.21 41.18 38.40
N ASP A 448 22.01 42.16 38.85
CA ASP A 448 23.20 41.95 39.69
C ASP A 448 24.15 40.87 39.14
N ASN A 449 24.36 40.88 37.82
CA ASN A 449 25.21 39.93 37.12
C ASN A 449 26.54 40.58 36.69
N TYR A 450 27.32 40.99 37.70
CA TYR A 450 28.59 41.69 37.51
C TYR A 450 29.62 40.90 36.71
N LYS A 451 29.61 39.56 36.84
CA LYS A 451 30.50 38.71 36.07
C LYS A 451 30.26 38.82 34.55
N ILE A 452 29.02 39.06 34.12
CA ILE A 452 28.77 39.32 32.70
C ILE A 452 29.24 40.71 32.27
N ILE A 453 29.23 41.70 33.16
CA ILE A 453 29.75 43.05 32.86
C ILE A 453 31.24 42.97 32.56
N GLU A 454 32.00 42.24 33.37
CA GLU A 454 33.42 41.94 33.08
C GLU A 454 33.59 41.28 31.71
N ASN A 455 32.77 40.25 31.41
CA ASN A 455 32.84 39.55 30.14
C ASN A 455 32.49 40.45 28.95
N LEU A 456 31.44 41.26 29.07
CA LEU A 456 30.99 42.24 28.09
C LEU A 456 32.09 43.28 27.83
N PHE A 457 32.73 43.77 28.90
CA PHE A 457 33.83 44.73 28.81
C PHE A 457 35.00 44.21 27.99
N VAL A 458 35.30 42.91 28.08
CA VAL A 458 36.38 42.28 27.30
C VAL A 458 36.00 42.15 25.82
N ILE A 459 34.77 41.76 25.50
CA ILE A 459 34.34 41.52 24.10
C ILE A 459 33.93 42.79 23.35
N ASP A 460 33.59 43.85 24.07
CA ASP A 460 33.30 45.16 23.52
C ASP A 460 34.56 45.74 22.84
N LYS A 461 34.48 46.06 21.55
CA LYS A 461 35.62 46.52 20.75
C LYS A 461 35.92 48.02 20.89
N ARG A 462 35.11 48.78 21.62
CA ARG A 462 35.29 50.22 21.85
C ARG A 462 36.53 50.51 22.71
N SER A 463 36.95 51.78 22.81
CA SER A 463 38.05 52.14 23.72
C SER A 463 37.63 52.01 25.19
N SER A 464 38.57 51.78 26.11
CA SER A 464 38.27 51.64 27.54
C SER A 464 37.47 52.84 28.10
N GLU A 465 37.83 54.07 27.69
CA GLU A 465 37.12 55.29 28.06
C GLU A 465 35.67 55.29 27.56
N GLN A 466 35.43 54.83 26.33
CA GLN A 466 34.09 54.72 25.75
C GLN A 466 33.26 53.66 26.47
N LYS A 467 33.85 52.51 26.82
CA LYS A 467 33.16 51.44 27.57
C LYS A 467 32.71 51.92 28.94
N VAL A 468 33.61 52.54 29.71
CA VAL A 468 33.30 53.07 31.05
C VAL A 468 32.21 54.13 30.97
N LYS A 469 32.32 55.07 30.02
CA LYS A 469 31.28 56.10 29.79
C LYS A 469 29.92 55.48 29.48
N TYR A 470 29.89 54.39 28.71
CA TYR A 470 28.65 53.70 28.37
C TYR A 470 28.07 52.92 29.55
N ILE A 471 28.89 52.19 30.31
CA ILE A 471 28.46 51.48 31.51
C ILE A 471 27.86 52.45 32.53
N LEU A 472 28.51 53.60 32.76
CA LEU A 472 28.00 54.64 33.66
C LEU A 472 26.64 55.20 33.19
N LYS A 473 26.47 55.40 31.88
CA LYS A 473 25.19 55.83 31.28
C LYS A 473 24.09 54.79 31.52
N GLU A 474 24.39 53.51 31.32
CA GLU A 474 23.41 52.43 31.50
C GLU A 474 23.13 52.12 32.98
N LEU A 475 24.08 52.37 33.88
CA LEU A 475 23.90 52.25 35.33
C LEU A 475 22.91 53.30 35.86
N LYS A 476 22.98 54.54 35.36
CA LYS A 476 21.98 55.57 35.63
C LYS A 476 20.59 55.18 35.12
N LYS A 477 20.50 54.56 33.93
CA LYS A 477 19.22 54.04 33.38
C LYS A 477 18.68 52.83 34.12
N ALA A 478 19.53 52.05 34.78
CA ALA A 478 19.13 50.89 35.58
C ALA A 478 18.61 51.29 36.98
N GLY A 479 18.72 52.56 37.38
CA GLY A 479 18.28 53.07 38.68
C GLY A 479 19.32 52.96 39.81
N GLY A 480 20.61 52.81 39.47
CA GLY A 480 21.68 52.73 40.45
C GLY A 480 22.06 54.09 41.04
N ASP A 481 22.20 54.16 42.37
CA ASP A 481 22.68 55.33 43.11
C ASP A 481 24.19 55.51 42.97
N ASP A 482 24.64 56.78 43.00
CA ASP A 482 26.03 57.21 42.84
C ASP A 482 27.03 56.61 43.88
N LYS A 483 26.57 55.85 44.89
CA LYS A 483 27.43 55.16 45.87
C LYS A 483 27.99 53.82 45.37
N ILE A 484 27.31 53.13 44.46
CA ILE A 484 27.85 51.91 43.82
C ILE A 484 28.99 52.30 42.86
N LEU A 485 28.91 53.51 42.31
CA LEU A 485 29.87 54.13 41.38
C LEU A 485 31.31 54.17 41.94
N THR A 486 31.48 54.40 43.25
CA THR A 486 32.79 54.61 43.87
C THR A 486 33.55 53.30 44.12
N TYR A 487 32.85 52.19 44.32
CA TYR A 487 33.47 50.88 44.53
C TYR A 487 34.08 50.31 43.23
N TYR A 488 33.42 50.54 42.09
CA TYR A 488 33.85 50.00 40.78
C TYR A 488 34.92 50.83 40.05
N LEU A 489 35.13 52.09 40.43
CA LEU A 489 36.20 52.92 39.87
C LEU A 489 37.56 52.70 40.59
N GLN A 490 37.59 51.94 41.69
CA GLN A 490 38.77 51.71 42.54
C GLN A 490 39.38 50.29 42.41
N GLN A 491 38.77 49.39 41.64
CA GLN A 491 39.36 48.11 41.19
C GLN A 491 39.54 48.14 39.69
#